data_AF-A0A7J2SVN5-F1
#
_entry.id   AF-A0A7J2SVN5-F1
#
_cell.length_a   1.000
_cell.length_b   1.000
_cell.length_c   1.000
_cell.angle_alpha   90.00
_cell.angle_beta   90.00
_cell.angle_gamma   90.00
#
_symmetry.space_group_name_H-M   'P 1'
#
loop_
_entity.id
_entity.type
_entity.pdbx_description
1 polymer ?
#
loop_
_entity_poly.entity_id
_entity_poly.type
_entity_poly.pdbx_seq_one_letter_code
_entity_poly.pdbx_strand_id
1 'polypeptide(L)'
;MPMDSISLISWAMIIIGILLIVAEMSIPGFFIAVPGTALLIIGLVGLIFPEILTTIWAPIIAVIVALGAMGITITIYRTIARPTKAPVTMSSDALIGREGIVVKRVIPNAYTGKVKV
;
A
#
# COMPACT_ATOMS: atom_id res chain seq x y z
N MET A 1 -27.27 31.44 0.28
CA MET A 1 -27.49 30.07 0.79
C MET A 1 -26.14 29.36 0.73
N PRO A 2 -25.62 28.77 1.81
CA PRO A 2 -24.23 28.26 1.86
C PRO A 2 -24.02 26.89 1.18
N MET A 3 -25.03 26.35 0.49
CA MET A 3 -24.99 25.02 -0.15
C MET A 3 -24.02 24.95 -1.35
N ASP A 4 -23.82 26.08 -2.01
CA ASP A 4 -23.05 26.18 -3.26
C ASP A 4 -21.56 25.92 -3.00
N SER A 5 -21.01 26.45 -1.90
CA SER A 5 -19.59 26.26 -1.55
C SER A 5 -19.28 24.84 -1.10
N ILE A 6 -20.19 24.20 -0.34
CA ILE A 6 -19.99 22.83 0.15
C ILE A 6 -20.05 21.83 -1.01
N SER A 7 -20.98 22.03 -1.93
CA SER A 7 -21.07 21.19 -3.14
C SER A 7 -19.82 21.34 -4.02
N LEU A 8 -19.31 22.57 -4.20
CA LEU A 8 -18.05 22.82 -4.91
C LEU A 8 -16.86 22.09 -4.26
N ILE A 9 -16.70 22.20 -2.93
CA ILE A 9 -15.63 21.51 -2.19
C ILE A 9 -15.76 19.99 -2.35
N SER A 10 -16.98 19.46 -2.22
CA SER A 10 -17.24 18.02 -2.35
C SER A 10 -16.88 17.50 -3.74
N TRP A 11 -17.26 18.23 -4.80
CA TRP A 11 -16.87 17.90 -6.17
C TRP A 11 -15.36 18.01 -6.39
N ALA A 12 -14.70 19.04 -5.84
CA ALA A 12 -13.26 19.18 -5.91
C ALA A 12 -12.54 17.98 -5.26
N MET A 13 -13.01 17.54 -4.08
CA MET A 13 -12.46 16.37 -3.39
C MET A 13 -12.62 15.09 -4.23
N ILE A 14 -13.77 14.88 -4.87
CA ILE A 14 -14.01 13.74 -5.76
C ILE A 14 -13.05 13.78 -6.96
N ILE A 15 -12.95 14.91 -7.65
CA ILE A 15 -12.10 15.07 -8.84
C ILE A 15 -10.64 14.84 -8.47
N ILE A 16 -10.15 15.49 -7.41
CA ILE A 16 -8.78 15.31 -6.93
C ILE A 16 -8.55 13.85 -6.51
N GLY A 17 -9.51 13.24 -5.80
CA GLY A 17 -9.44 11.83 -5.39
C GLY A 17 -9.28 10.88 -6.58
N ILE A 18 -10.07 11.08 -7.64
CA ILE A 18 -9.96 10.32 -8.90
C ILE A 18 -8.60 10.54 -9.53
N LEU A 19 -8.13 11.79 -9.65
CA LEU A 19 -6.83 12.10 -10.25
C LEU A 19 -5.68 11.43 -9.49
N LEU A 20 -5.73 11.40 -8.16
CA LEU A 20 -4.75 10.71 -7.32
C LEU A 20 -4.76 9.20 -7.58
N ILE A 21 -5.94 8.56 -7.62
CA ILE A 21 -6.05 7.12 -7.93
C ILE A 21 -5.49 6.82 -9.32
N VAL A 22 -5.79 7.67 -10.31
CA VAL A 22 -5.25 7.53 -11.67
C VAL A 22 -3.73 7.73 -11.70
N ALA A 23 -3.20 8.67 -10.93
CA ALA A 23 -1.76 8.90 -10.82
C ALA A 23 -1.00 7.69 -10.25
N GLU A 24 -1.55 7.02 -9.23
CA GLU A 24 -0.97 5.78 -8.67
C GLU A 24 -0.82 4.68 -9.74
N MET A 25 -1.73 4.61 -10.72
CA MET A 25 -1.62 3.62 -11.81
C MET A 25 -0.35 3.81 -12.66
N SER A 26 0.20 5.02 -12.71
CA SER A 26 1.45 5.31 -13.44
C SER A 26 2.70 4.97 -12.61
N ILE A 27 2.60 5.02 -11.29
CA ILE A 27 3.73 4.82 -10.36
C ILE A 27 3.27 3.89 -9.23
N PRO A 28 3.20 2.57 -9.49
CA PRO A 28 2.68 1.62 -8.50
C PRO A 28 3.61 1.54 -7.28
N GLY A 29 3.01 1.59 -6.08
CA GLY A 29 3.70 1.39 -4.82
C GLY A 29 4.00 2.68 -4.04
N PHE A 30 3.55 3.83 -4.53
CA PHE A 30 3.67 5.10 -3.81
C PHE A 30 2.53 5.30 -2.78
N PHE A 31 1.46 4.50 -2.86
CA PHE A 31 0.30 4.59 -1.96
C PHE A 31 -0.47 5.93 -2.07
N ILE A 32 -0.38 6.68 -3.17
CA ILE A 32 -1.22 7.85 -3.47
C ILE A 32 -2.71 7.47 -3.53
N ALA A 33 -3.04 6.24 -3.92
CA ALA A 33 -4.42 5.77 -3.93
C ALA A 33 -5.09 5.82 -2.54
N VAL A 34 -4.33 5.81 -1.44
CA VAL A 34 -4.88 5.89 -0.07
C VAL A 34 -5.50 7.27 0.21
N PRO A 35 -4.77 8.41 0.10
CA PRO A 35 -5.40 9.72 0.22
C PRO A 35 -6.42 9.96 -0.91
N GLY A 36 -6.22 9.42 -2.11
CA GLY A 36 -7.19 9.52 -3.21
C GLY A 36 -8.55 8.89 -2.90
N THR A 37 -8.56 7.66 -2.37
CA THR A 37 -9.79 6.96 -1.95
C THR A 37 -10.45 7.64 -0.75
N ALA A 38 -9.66 8.16 0.21
CA ALA A 38 -10.21 8.92 1.33
C ALA A 38 -10.94 10.19 0.87
N LEU A 39 -10.33 10.97 -0.03
CA LEU A 39 -10.96 12.17 -0.61
C LEU A 39 -12.23 11.83 -1.39
N LEU A 40 -12.23 10.73 -2.15
CA LEU A 40 -13.41 10.25 -2.87
C LEU A 40 -14.58 9.93 -1.94
N ILE A 41 -14.31 9.18 -0.85
CA ILE A 41 -15.33 8.82 0.13
C ILE A 41 -15.87 10.07 0.84
N ILE A 42 -14.99 10.95 1.31
CA ILE A 42 -15.41 12.15 2.04
C ILE A 42 -16.16 13.10 1.11
N GLY A 43 -15.74 13.25 -0.15
CA GLY A 43 -16.45 14.07 -1.14
C GLY A 43 -17.85 13.52 -1.45
N LEU A 44 -18.01 12.20 -1.59
CA LEU A 44 -19.33 11.57 -1.73
C LEU A 44 -20.21 11.79 -0.50
N VAL A 45 -19.65 11.62 0.70
CA VAL A 45 -20.35 11.91 1.95
C VAL A 45 -20.74 13.39 2.03
N GLY A 46 -19.90 14.31 1.56
CA GLY A 46 -20.19 15.75 1.50
C GLY A 46 -21.33 16.13 0.58
N LEU A 47 -21.54 15.39 -0.52
CA LEU A 47 -22.69 15.59 -1.40
C LEU A 47 -24.01 15.09 -0.79
N ILE A 48 -23.97 14.01 -0.02
CA ILE A 48 -25.17 13.38 0.56
C ILE A 48 -25.52 14.02 1.92
N PHE A 49 -24.49 14.34 2.72
CA PHE A 49 -24.59 14.84 4.09
C PHE A 49 -23.67 16.07 4.29
N PRO A 50 -24.00 17.22 3.68
CA PRO A 50 -23.14 18.41 3.68
C PRO A 50 -22.82 18.95 5.07
N GLU A 51 -23.74 18.78 6.03
CA GLU A 51 -23.58 19.20 7.43
C GLU A 51 -22.35 18.57 8.11
N ILE A 52 -21.96 17.36 7.69
CA ILE A 52 -20.84 16.62 8.28
C ILE A 52 -19.53 17.38 8.08
N LEU A 53 -19.33 17.99 6.91
CA LEU A 53 -18.11 18.72 6.56
C LEU A 53 -17.93 20.01 7.37
N THR A 54 -19.02 20.60 7.86
CA THR A 54 -18.99 21.81 8.68
C THR A 54 -18.84 21.55 10.18
N THR A 55 -18.88 20.29 10.59
CA THR A 55 -18.85 19.90 12.00
C THR A 55 -17.42 19.73 12.50
N ILE A 56 -17.17 19.96 13.79
CA ILE A 56 -15.86 19.71 14.44
C ILE A 56 -15.38 18.25 14.31
N TRP A 57 -16.31 17.33 14.04
CA TRP A 57 -16.03 15.91 13.80
C TRP A 57 -15.44 15.61 12.41
N ALA A 58 -15.50 16.56 11.46
CA ALA A 58 -15.05 16.33 10.09
C ALA A 58 -13.59 15.83 9.99
N PRO A 59 -12.60 16.42 10.70
CA PRO A 59 -11.22 15.94 10.65
C PRO A 59 -11.07 14.52 11.20
N ILE A 60 -11.83 14.18 12.26
CA ILE A 60 -11.80 12.86 12.88
C ILE A 60 -12.35 11.81 11.90
N ILE A 61 -13.47 12.11 11.26
CA ILE A 61 -14.07 11.25 10.24
C ILE A 61 -13.08 11.06 9.08
N ALA A 62 -12.43 12.13 8.62
CA ALA A 62 -11.45 12.05 7.56
C ALA A 62 -10.27 11.11 7.90
N VAL A 63 -9.75 11.19 9.12
CA VAL A 63 -8.69 10.30 9.61
C VAL A 63 -9.17 8.85 9.67
N ILE A 64 -10.37 8.59 10.19
CA ILE A 64 -10.94 7.24 10.27
C ILE A 64 -11.10 6.64 8.87
N VAL A 65 -11.63 7.41 7.92
CA VAL A 65 -11.79 6.99 6.52
C VAL A 65 -10.43 6.69 5.89
N ALA A 66 -9.43 7.55 6.10
CA ALA A 66 -8.07 7.32 5.58
C ALA A 66 -7.42 6.06 6.16
N LEU A 67 -7.55 5.82 7.46
CA LEU A 67 -7.05 4.62 8.12
C LEU A 67 -7.77 3.36 7.60
N GLY A 68 -9.08 3.43 7.40
CA GLY A 68 -9.87 2.35 6.80
C GLY A 68 -9.42 2.04 5.38
N ALA A 69 -9.26 3.07 4.54
CA ALA A 69 -8.76 2.94 3.17
C ALA A 69 -7.34 2.34 3.12
N MET A 70 -6.45 2.77 4.02
CA MET A 70 -5.11 2.21 4.18
C MET A 70 -5.16 0.72 4.57
N GLY A 71 -6.00 0.36 5.55
CA GLY A 71 -6.16 -1.03 5.99
C GLY A 71 -6.68 -1.94 4.89
N ILE A 72 -7.67 -1.47 4.11
CA ILE A 72 -8.18 -2.19 2.93
C ILE A 72 -7.07 -2.36 1.89
N THR A 73 -6.33 -1.29 1.60
CA THR A 73 -5.24 -1.30 0.62
C THR A 73 -4.15 -2.30 1.00
N ILE A 74 -3.70 -2.29 2.26
CA ILE A 74 -2.72 -3.26 2.77
C ILE A 74 -3.27 -4.69 2.66
N THR A 75 -4.55 -4.89 2.96
CA THR A 75 -5.17 -6.21 2.88
C THR A 75 -5.20 -6.73 1.44
N ILE A 76 -5.56 -5.88 0.48
CA ILE A 76 -5.51 -6.20 -0.96
C ILE A 76 -4.08 -6.50 -1.40
N TYR A 77 -3.10 -5.69 -1.01
CA TYR A 77 -1.70 -5.97 -1.31
C TYR A 77 -1.25 -7.31 -0.74
N ARG A 78 -1.62 -7.63 0.51
CA ARG A 78 -1.29 -8.92 1.14
C ARG A 78 -1.94 -10.11 0.47
N THR A 79 -3.16 -9.98 -0.06
CA THR A 79 -3.84 -11.09 -0.75
C THR A 79 -3.23 -11.35 -2.12
N ILE A 80 -2.90 -10.29 -2.88
CA ILE A 80 -2.25 -10.39 -4.18
C ILE A 80 -0.80 -10.87 -4.04
N ALA A 81 -0.07 -10.33 -3.05
CA ALA A 81 1.32 -10.66 -2.80
C ALA A 81 1.52 -11.98 -2.03
N ARG A 82 0.48 -12.81 -1.83
CA ARG A 82 0.66 -14.12 -1.22
C ARG A 82 1.71 -14.90 -2.01
N PRO A 83 2.88 -15.21 -1.41
CA PRO A 83 3.96 -15.81 -2.15
C PRO A 83 3.53 -17.22 -2.54
N THR A 84 3.35 -17.46 -3.84
CA THR A 84 3.04 -18.79 -4.40
C THR A 84 4.24 -19.75 -4.25
N LYS A 85 5.43 -19.22 -3.93
CA LYS A 85 6.66 -19.98 -3.71
C LYS A 85 7.28 -19.57 -2.38
N ALA A 86 7.88 -20.54 -1.67
CA ALA A 86 8.65 -20.30 -0.46
C ALA A 86 9.66 -19.15 -0.67
N PRO A 87 9.99 -18.35 0.36
CA PRO A 87 10.89 -17.21 0.24
C PRO A 87 12.18 -17.59 -0.49
N VAL A 88 12.42 -17.01 -1.66
CA VAL A 88 13.63 -17.27 -2.46
C VAL A 88 14.90 -16.65 -1.86
N THR A 89 14.77 -15.88 -0.80
CA THR A 89 15.87 -15.59 0.12
C THR A 89 16.05 -16.78 1.04
N MET A 90 16.66 -17.85 0.52
CA MET A 90 17.24 -18.88 1.39
C MET A 90 18.26 -18.15 2.28
N SER A 91 17.98 -18.04 3.57
CA SER A 91 19.04 -17.69 4.53
C SER A 91 20.16 -18.72 4.41
N SER A 92 21.39 -18.36 4.75
CA SER A 92 22.49 -19.33 4.84
C SER A 92 22.08 -20.58 5.64
N ASP A 93 21.26 -20.37 6.67
CA ASP A 93 20.77 -21.41 7.56
C ASP A 93 19.77 -22.35 6.88
N ALA A 94 18.99 -21.85 5.90
CA ALA A 94 18.07 -22.68 5.13
C ALA A 94 18.79 -23.66 4.18
N LEU A 95 20.09 -23.43 3.92
CA LEU A 95 20.93 -24.32 3.12
C LEU A 95 21.55 -25.45 3.96
N ILE A 96 21.44 -25.41 5.29
CA ILE A 96 21.95 -26.49 6.16
C ILE A 96 21.17 -27.77 5.89
N GLY A 97 21.89 -28.86 5.60
CA GLY A 97 21.30 -30.17 5.25
C GLY A 97 20.92 -30.33 3.77
N ARG A 98 21.18 -29.33 2.92
CA ARG A 98 21.07 -29.45 1.46
C ARG A 98 22.39 -29.91 0.85
N GLU A 99 22.31 -30.70 -0.22
CA GLU A 99 23.48 -31.08 -1.00
C GLU A 99 23.89 -29.92 -1.93
N GLY A 100 25.19 -29.70 -2.09
CA GLY A 100 25.73 -28.68 -2.98
C GLY A 100 26.95 -29.17 -3.74
N ILE A 101 27.22 -28.56 -4.89
CA ILE A 101 28.32 -28.94 -5.79
C ILE A 101 29.52 -28.03 -5.53
N VAL A 102 30.69 -28.64 -5.30
CA VAL A 102 31.94 -27.92 -5.14
C VAL A 102 32.38 -27.34 -6.48
N VAL A 103 32.42 -26.01 -6.58
CA VAL A 103 32.85 -25.29 -7.78
C VAL A 103 34.26 -24.71 -7.66
N LYS A 104 34.80 -24.62 -6.44
CA LYS A 104 36.19 -24.28 -6.17
C LYS A 104 36.72 -25.20 -5.07
N ARG A 105 37.92 -25.76 -5.29
CA ARG A 105 38.59 -26.69 -4.36
C ARG A 105 38.53 -26.15 -2.93
N VAL A 106 38.03 -26.99 -2.03
CA VAL A 106 38.01 -26.74 -0.58
C VAL A 106 39.24 -27.41 0.01
N ILE A 107 40.03 -26.67 0.79
CA ILE A 107 41.26 -27.17 1.42
C ILE A 107 41.04 -27.10 2.94
N PRO A 108 41.30 -28.19 3.69
CA PRO A 108 41.23 -28.15 5.15
C PRO A 108 42.12 -27.04 5.73
N ASN A 109 41.62 -26.32 6.74
CA ASN A 109 42.30 -25.21 7.41
C ASN A 109 42.61 -23.98 6.52
N ALA A 110 41.98 -23.85 5.36
CA ALA A 110 42.04 -22.64 4.54
C ALA A 110 40.67 -21.93 4.47
N TYR A 111 40.65 -20.60 4.55
CA TYR A 111 39.42 -19.78 4.41
C TYR A 111 38.97 -19.62 2.96
N THR A 112 39.29 -20.58 2.08
CA THR A 112 39.06 -20.49 0.64
C THR A 112 38.35 -21.73 0.12
N GLY A 113 37.38 -21.53 -0.76
CA GLY A 113 36.54 -22.57 -1.33
C GLY A 113 35.22 -21.97 -1.82
N LYS A 114 34.45 -22.71 -2.61
CA LYS A 114 33.11 -22.27 -3.02
C LYS A 114 32.25 -23.47 -3.36
N VAL A 115 31.03 -23.47 -2.84
CA VAL A 115 30.00 -24.48 -3.08
C VAL A 115 28.79 -23.78 -3.68
N LYS A 116 28.15 -24.41 -4.66
CA LYS A 116 26.87 -23.99 -5.24
C LYS A 116 25.82 -24.98 -4.75
N VAL A 117 24.94 -24.51 -3.87
CA VAL A 117 23.74 -25.22 -3.39
C VAL A 117 22.58 -24.90 -4.32
#